data_AF-A0A9D4CJ24-F1
#
_entry.id   AF-A0A9D4CJ24-F1
#
_cell.length_a   1.000
_cell.length_b   1.000
_cell.length_c   1.000
_cell.angle_alpha   90.00
_cell.angle_beta   90.00
_cell.angle_gamma   90.00
#
_symmetry.space_group_name_H-M   'P 1'
#
loop_
_entity.id
_entity.type
_entity.pdbx_description
1 polymer ?
#
loop_
_entity_poly.entity_id
_entity_poly.type
_entity_poly.pdbx_seq_one_letter_code
_entity_poly.pdbx_strand_id
1 'polypeptide(L)' 'MIGQKLSDNNPNITDLSDKNRPTKLADRYAKLYDNEWTDAFEDLNAIYNHEQKTIAMLTVILKVITYF' A
#
# COMPACT_ATOMS: atom_id res chain seq x y z
N MET A 1 -32.70 -9.26 -9.31
CA MET A 1 -31.83 -8.40 -10.14
C MET A 1 -32.06 -6.94 -9.74
N ILE A 2 -31.25 -6.43 -8.81
CA ILE A 2 -31.31 -5.05 -8.28
C ILE A 2 -29.94 -4.39 -8.55
N GLY A 3 -29.47 -4.47 -9.80
CA GLY A 3 -28.11 -4.05 -10.16
C GLY A 3 -28.04 -3.14 -11.38
N GLN A 4 -29.18 -2.78 -11.97
CA GLN A 4 -29.20 -2.14 -13.30
C GLN A 4 -30.00 -0.84 -13.36
N LYS A 5 -30.38 -0.26 -12.22
CA LYS A 5 -31.20 0.98 -12.16
C LYS A 5 -30.71 1.99 -11.11
N LEU A 6 -29.41 2.20 -11.02
CA LEU A 6 -28.84 3.31 -10.23
C LEU A 6 -27.90 4.21 -11.06
N SER A 7 -27.85 4.02 -12.39
CA SER A 7 -26.97 4.76 -13.29
C SER A 7 -27.60 6.00 -13.91
N ASP A 8 -28.92 6.19 -13.77
CA ASP A 8 -29.60 7.35 -14.31
C ASP A 8 -29.63 8.47 -13.26
N ASN A 9 -28.73 9.44 -13.43
CA ASN A 9 -28.89 10.81 -12.91
C ASN A 9 -28.86 11.02 -11.38
N ASN A 10 -28.07 10.28 -10.61
CA ASN A 10 -27.75 10.69 -9.25
C ASN A 10 -26.27 11.09 -9.10
N PRO A 11 -25.92 12.38 -9.19
CA PRO A 11 -24.55 12.86 -8.94
C PRO A 11 -24.04 12.58 -7.53
N ASN A 12 -24.91 12.09 -6.63
CA ASN A 12 -24.58 11.69 -5.25
C ASN A 12 -24.31 10.18 -5.08
N ILE A 13 -24.45 9.36 -6.13
CA ILE A 13 -24.07 7.93 -6.06
C ILE A 13 -22.67 7.80 -6.63
N THR A 14 -21.68 7.78 -5.74
CA THR A 14 -20.31 7.40 -6.09
C THR A 14 -20.33 6.00 -6.69
N ASP A 15 -19.83 5.83 -7.92
CA ASP A 15 -19.74 4.52 -8.57
C ASP A 15 -18.83 3.59 -7.76
N LEU A 16 -19.45 2.71 -6.98
CA LEU A 16 -18.71 1.81 -6.11
C LEU A 16 -18.01 0.67 -6.85
N SER A 17 -18.17 0.57 -8.17
CA SER A 17 -17.47 -0.40 -9.02
C SER A 17 -16.16 0.15 -9.58
N ASP A 18 -15.98 1.48 -9.56
CA ASP A 18 -14.76 2.12 -10.03
C ASP A 18 -13.59 1.75 -9.10
N LYS A 19 -12.61 1.04 -9.67
CA LYS A 19 -11.39 0.60 -8.99
C LYS A 19 -10.40 1.74 -8.77
N ASN A 20 -10.55 2.84 -9.51
CA ASN A 20 -9.66 4.01 -9.49
C ASN A 20 -10.18 5.15 -8.61
N ARG A 21 -11.25 4.93 -7.85
CA ARG A 21 -11.64 5.88 -6.80
C ARG A 21 -10.48 6.16 -5.85
N PRO A 22 -10.33 7.42 -5.39
CA PRO A 22 -9.22 7.83 -4.52
C PRO A 22 -9.03 6.91 -3.30
N THR A 23 -10.11 6.43 -2.68
CA THR A 23 -10.06 5.50 -1.54
C THR A 23 -9.47 4.14 -1.91
N LYS A 24 -9.90 3.55 -3.03
CA LYS A 24 -9.34 2.28 -3.53
C LYS A 24 -7.90 2.41 -4.01
N LEU A 25 -7.50 3.60 -4.46
CA LEU A 25 -6.11 3.89 -4.79
C LEU A 25 -5.27 3.97 -3.51
N ALA A 26 -5.74 4.69 -2.49
CA ALA A 26 -5.08 4.78 -1.19
C ALA A 26 -4.91 3.40 -0.54
N ASP A 27 -5.97 2.57 -0.54
CA ASP A 27 -5.92 1.20 -0.02
C ASP A 27 -4.84 0.36 -0.72
N ARG A 28 -4.73 0.48 -2.05
CA ARG A 28 -3.75 -0.26 -2.85
C ARG A 28 -2.32 0.18 -2.54
N TYR A 29 -2.08 1.48 -2.43
CA TYR A 29 -0.76 2.00 -2.05
C TYR A 29 -0.39 1.62 -0.62
N ALA A 30 -1.31 1.74 0.33
CA ALA A 30 -1.08 1.32 1.71
C ALA A 30 -0.68 -0.17 1.77
N LYS A 31 -1.41 -1.04 1.06
CA LYS A 31 -1.09 -2.46 0.98
C LYS A 31 0.24 -2.74 0.30
N LEU A 32 0.57 -2.01 -0.76
CA LEU A 32 1.87 -2.14 -1.43
C LEU A 32 2.99 -1.83 -0.43
N TYR A 33 2.95 -0.69 0.24
CA TYR A 33 3.98 -0.32 1.21
C TYR A 33 4.10 -1.28 2.39
N ASP A 34 2.97 -1.79 2.89
CA ASP A 34 2.94 -2.77 3.98
C ASP A 34 3.62 -4.10 3.57
N ASN A 35 3.30 -4.60 2.37
CA ASN A 35 3.91 -5.79 1.81
C ASN A 35 5.42 -5.60 1.61
N GLU A 36 5.83 -4.54 0.90
CA GLU A 36 7.25 -4.30 0.59
C GLU A 36 8.08 -4.07 1.85
N TRP A 37 7.52 -3.41 2.87
CA TRP A 37 8.18 -3.27 4.17
C TRP A 37 8.37 -4.61 4.86
N THR A 38 7.32 -5.45 4.88
CA THR A 38 7.36 -6.77 5.51
C THR A 38 8.37 -7.68 4.83
N ASP A 39 8.34 -7.77 3.50
CA ASP A 39 9.25 -8.61 2.72
C ASP A 39 10.71 -8.17 2.94
N ALA A 40 10.99 -6.87 2.83
CA ALA A 40 12.34 -6.33 3.05
C ALA A 40 12.84 -6.55 4.49
N PHE A 41 11.95 -6.47 5.49
CA PHE A 41 12.30 -6.76 6.87
C PHE A 41 12.62 -8.23 7.07
N GLU A 42 11.79 -9.14 6.55
CA GLU A 42 12.00 -10.59 6.67
C GLU A 42 13.33 -11.02 6.04
N ASP A 43 13.61 -10.54 4.82
CA ASP A 43 14.86 -10.83 4.11
C ASP A 43 16.10 -10.36 4.88
N LEU A 44 16.08 -9.13 5.40
CA LEU A 44 17.20 -8.60 6.16
C LEU A 44 17.31 -9.27 7.54
N ASN A 45 16.19 -9.63 8.17
CA ASN A 45 16.20 -10.30 9.45
C ASN A 45 16.70 -11.74 9.34
N ALA A 46 16.47 -12.41 8.21
CA ALA A 46 17.07 -13.71 7.92
C ALA A 46 18.62 -13.65 7.88
N ILE A 47 19.19 -12.50 7.50
CA ILE A 47 20.65 -12.28 7.45
C ILE A 47 21.21 -11.89 8.82
N TYR A 48 20.57 -10.93 9.50
CA TYR A 48 21.11 -10.39 10.75
C TYR A 48 20.68 -11.15 12.00
N ASN A 49 19.55 -11.86 11.95
CA ASN A 49 18.90 -12.54 13.07
C ASN A 49 18.78 -11.65 14.32
N HIS A 50 18.59 -10.34 14.11
CA HIS A 50 18.55 -9.34 15.17
C HIS A 50 17.72 -8.13 14.72
N GLU A 51 16.48 -8.08 15.19
CA GLU A 51 15.47 -7.10 14.79
C GLU A 51 15.97 -5.64 14.79
N GLN A 52 16.59 -5.18 15.88
CA GLN A 52 17.04 -3.77 15.94
C GLN A 52 18.08 -3.43 14.87
N LYS A 53 18.91 -4.41 14.47
CA LYS A 53 19.93 -4.22 13.44
C LYS A 53 19.29 -4.20 12.06
N THR A 54 18.30 -5.06 11.83
CA THR A 54 17.44 -5.06 10.64
C THR A 54 16.75 -3.72 10.44
N ILE A 55 16.10 -3.18 11.50
CA ILE A 55 15.41 -1.88 11.46
C ILE A 55 16.40 -0.73 11.19
N ALA A 56 17.57 -0.76 11.84
CA ALA A 56 18.61 0.24 11.61
C ALA A 56 19.09 0.24 10.14
N MET A 57 19.27 -0.95 9.56
CA MET A 57 19.68 -1.09 8.16
C MET A 57 18.60 -0.62 7.18
N LEU A 58 17.34 -1.00 7.39
CA LEU A 58 16.21 -0.50 6.59
C LEU A 58 16.15 1.04 6.57
N THR A 59 16.38 1.66 7.74
CA THR A 59 16.42 3.12 7.87
C THR A 59 17.52 3.74 7.03
N VAL A 60 18.71 3.10 6.96
CA VAL A 60 19.81 3.57 6.11
C VAL A 60 19.45 3.47 4.63
N ILE A 61 18.90 2.33 4.20
CA ILE A 61 18.50 2.10 2.80
C ILE A 61 17.48 3.15 2.35
N LEU A 62 16.42 3.36 3.13
CA LEU A 62 15.37 4.34 2.78
C LEU A 62 15.91 5.77 2.73
N LYS A 63 16.77 6.15 3.68
CA LYS A 63 17.43 7.46 3.66
C LYS A 63 18.27 7.65 2.40
N VAL A 64 19.07 6.65 2.02
CA VAL A 64 19.90 6.71 0.80
C VAL A 64 19.03 6.93 -0.44
N ILE A 65 17.90 6.23 -0.57
CA ILE A 65 16.97 6.39 -1.70
C ILE A 65 16.39 7.81 -1.77
N THR A 66 16.10 8.44 -0.62
CA THR A 66 15.52 9.79 -0.58
C THR A 66 16.48 10.94 -0.89
N TYR A 67 17.80 10.70 -0.96
CA TYR A 67 18.81 11.72 -1.29
C TYR A 67 19.16 11.79 -2.78
N PHE A 68 18.49 11.01 -3.63
CA PHE A 68 18.58 11.08 -5.10
C PHE A 68 17.44 11.93 -5.66
#